data_AF-A0A960Z2U2-F1
#
_entry.id   AF-A0A960Z2U2-F1
#
_cell.length_a   1.000
_cell.length_b   1.000
_cell.length_c   1.000
_cell.angle_alpha   90.00
_cell.angle_beta   90.00
_cell.angle_gamma   90.00
#
_symmetry.space_group_name_H-M   'P 1'
#
loop_
_entity.id
_entity.type
_entity.pdbx_description
1 polymer ?
#
loop_
_entity_poly.entity_id
_entity_poly.type
_entity_poly.pdbx_seq_one_letter_code
_entity_poly.pdbx_strand_id
1 'polypeptide(L)'
;MSESLTATDLRLLVQRVFQPTAADRGLAIIVDLPDARLADDPDWAARRAMAAAWYRGLKGEMAALGLDRLTLAWYRNAGGNNADLPSVCVPGDGETVYADADALSGPGLAFDELFATHSMVLAPTELSATAPLKVATRARGAGPEGFRAATMPGFLPSMIPALRLDYGEINRRVDLLKTWLDAATSARFDFVVGDQTHHLVLDLRHRTGHASGGLFPANGVAGNLPSGEAYIVPYEGEIAGDPSGSQGTLPVQIDGEVVVYAIEGNKAVKVLSEGPRSSEEAAHLAAEPAYANLAELGLGVLGDFGLAPTGSILLDEKLGLHIAFGRSDHFGGTVSPSDFSGPDAVIHLDRVYIPEMQPDVRVREVRLCGPGDAERVIIRNGVFCGLHADA
;
A
#
# COMPACT_ATOMS: atom_id res chain seq x y z
N MET A 1 8.27 -22.26 11.00
CA MET A 1 7.68 -22.99 9.85
C MET A 1 7.07 -21.93 8.96
N SER A 2 7.50 -21.78 7.71
CA SER A 2 6.89 -20.78 6.81
C SER A 2 5.43 -21.17 6.62
N GLU A 3 4.51 -20.34 7.08
CA GLU A 3 3.10 -20.56 6.79
C GLU A 3 2.89 -20.55 5.28
N SER A 4 2.12 -21.51 4.77
CA SER A 4 1.72 -21.57 3.36
C SER A 4 0.20 -21.61 3.30
N LEU A 5 -0.39 -21.06 2.24
CA LEU A 5 -1.82 -21.16 2.01
C LEU A 5 -2.17 -22.56 1.51
N THR A 6 -3.18 -23.19 2.12
CA THR A 6 -3.78 -24.42 1.59
C THR A 6 -4.58 -24.12 0.32
N ALA A 7 -4.99 -25.16 -0.42
CA ALA A 7 -5.89 -24.99 -1.57
C ALA A 7 -7.20 -24.29 -1.15
N THR A 8 -7.77 -24.67 -0.01
CA THR A 8 -8.93 -24.00 0.58
C THR A 8 -8.65 -22.53 0.91
N ASP A 9 -7.50 -22.22 1.52
CA ASP A 9 -7.13 -20.82 1.83
C ASP A 9 -7.05 -19.97 0.55
N LEU A 10 -6.46 -20.52 -0.53
CA LEU A 10 -6.35 -19.86 -1.83
C LEU A 10 -7.71 -19.64 -2.47
N ARG A 11 -8.61 -20.64 -2.44
CA ARG A 11 -9.99 -20.48 -2.89
C ARG A 11 -10.68 -19.36 -2.12
N LEU A 12 -10.60 -19.39 -0.79
CA LEU A 12 -11.21 -18.37 0.06
C LEU A 12 -10.59 -17.00 -0.18
N LEU A 13 -9.29 -16.90 -0.44
CA LEU A 13 -8.64 -15.65 -0.82
C LEU A 13 -9.27 -15.08 -2.09
N VAL A 14 -9.38 -15.88 -3.15
CA VAL A 14 -9.99 -15.45 -4.43
C VAL A 14 -11.45 -15.05 -4.22
N GLN A 15 -12.23 -15.85 -3.47
CA GLN A 15 -13.64 -15.55 -3.18
C GLN A 15 -13.82 -14.25 -2.39
N ARG A 16 -12.97 -13.99 -1.40
CA ARG A 16 -13.03 -12.78 -0.58
C ARG A 16 -12.59 -11.56 -1.38
N VAL A 17 -11.40 -11.61 -1.97
CA VAL A 17 -10.76 -10.48 -2.64
C VAL A 17 -11.49 -10.11 -3.93
N PHE A 18 -11.77 -11.08 -4.80
CA PHE A 18 -12.31 -10.77 -6.14
C PHE A 18 -13.81 -10.93 -6.27
N GLN A 19 -14.46 -11.62 -5.31
CA GLN A 19 -15.90 -11.93 -5.34
C GLN A 19 -16.38 -12.43 -6.71
N PRO A 20 -15.85 -13.57 -7.21
CA PRO A 20 -16.16 -14.03 -8.56
C PRO A 20 -17.66 -14.23 -8.78
N THR A 21 -18.13 -13.83 -9.95
CA THR A 21 -19.52 -13.98 -10.41
C THR A 21 -19.57 -14.95 -11.61
N ALA A 22 -20.77 -15.34 -12.05
CA ALA A 22 -20.92 -16.15 -13.27
C ALA A 22 -20.43 -15.46 -14.56
N ALA A 23 -20.15 -14.15 -14.52
CA ALA A 23 -19.55 -13.43 -15.63
C ALA A 23 -18.02 -13.61 -15.69
N ASP A 24 -17.39 -13.99 -14.57
CA ASP A 24 -15.96 -14.23 -14.52
C ASP A 24 -15.56 -15.47 -15.32
N ARG A 25 -14.39 -15.42 -15.95
CA ARG A 25 -13.94 -16.45 -16.91
C ARG A 25 -12.65 -17.11 -16.50
N GLY A 26 -11.73 -16.35 -15.91
CA GLY A 26 -10.43 -16.89 -15.54
C GLY A 26 -9.64 -16.01 -14.59
N LEU A 27 -8.71 -16.67 -13.92
CA LEU A 27 -7.71 -16.08 -13.03
C LEU A 27 -6.32 -16.24 -13.65
N ALA A 28 -5.59 -15.14 -13.80
CA ALA A 28 -4.18 -15.17 -14.15
C ALA A 28 -3.32 -14.87 -12.92
N ILE A 29 -2.23 -15.60 -12.74
CA ILE A 29 -1.15 -15.28 -11.80
C ILE A 29 0.05 -14.85 -12.65
N ILE A 30 0.47 -13.59 -12.53
CA ILE A 30 1.60 -13.06 -13.30
C ILE A 30 2.80 -12.84 -12.37
N VAL A 31 3.99 -13.26 -12.79
CA VAL A 31 5.19 -13.25 -11.96
C VAL A 31 6.39 -12.76 -12.77
N ASP A 32 7.09 -11.77 -12.24
CA ASP A 32 8.31 -11.26 -12.85
C ASP A 32 9.54 -12.10 -12.49
N LEU A 33 10.56 -12.01 -13.34
CA LEU A 33 11.80 -12.74 -13.22
C LEU A 33 13.01 -11.79 -13.16
N PRO A 34 14.04 -12.15 -12.37
CA PRO A 34 15.32 -11.43 -12.36
C PRO A 34 15.99 -11.54 -13.72
N ASP A 35 16.93 -10.64 -13.98
CA ASP A 35 17.79 -10.70 -15.16
C ASP A 35 19.19 -10.15 -14.85
N ALA A 36 20.06 -10.06 -15.85
CA ALA A 36 21.41 -9.55 -15.64
C ALA A 36 21.48 -8.09 -15.12
N ARG A 37 20.40 -7.30 -15.23
CA ARG A 37 20.35 -5.91 -14.77
C ARG A 37 19.83 -5.82 -13.33
N LEU A 38 18.88 -6.67 -12.97
CA LEU A 38 18.34 -6.78 -11.62
C LEU A 38 18.54 -8.21 -11.11
N ALA A 39 19.58 -8.37 -10.30
CA ALA A 39 19.96 -9.65 -9.74
C ALA A 39 18.87 -10.21 -8.82
N ASP A 40 18.80 -11.54 -8.78
CA ASP A 40 17.89 -12.27 -7.90
C ASP A 40 18.28 -12.13 -6.43
N ASP A 41 17.31 -12.39 -5.56
CA ASP A 41 17.49 -12.46 -4.12
C ASP A 41 16.63 -13.61 -3.52
N PRO A 42 16.91 -14.02 -2.26
CA PRO A 42 16.18 -15.12 -1.64
C PRO A 42 14.67 -14.92 -1.51
N ASP A 43 14.21 -13.68 -1.29
CA ASP A 43 12.79 -13.37 -1.15
C ASP A 43 12.09 -13.38 -2.50
N TRP A 44 12.71 -12.86 -3.56
CA TRP A 44 12.19 -12.97 -4.92
C TRP A 44 12.11 -14.44 -5.37
N ALA A 45 13.15 -15.24 -5.13
CA ALA A 45 13.13 -16.68 -5.41
C ALA A 45 12.00 -17.39 -4.64
N ALA A 46 11.82 -17.07 -3.36
CA ALA A 46 10.73 -17.62 -2.54
C ALA A 46 9.36 -17.22 -3.08
N ARG A 47 9.19 -15.98 -3.54
CA ARG A 47 7.94 -15.47 -4.15
C ARG A 47 7.59 -16.21 -5.42
N ARG A 48 8.57 -16.49 -6.30
CA ARG A 48 8.36 -17.28 -7.52
C ARG A 48 7.93 -18.71 -7.21
N ALA A 49 8.60 -19.37 -6.26
CA ALA A 49 8.21 -20.70 -5.80
C ALA A 49 6.80 -20.73 -5.19
N MET A 50 6.46 -19.69 -4.41
CA MET A 50 5.15 -19.51 -3.82
C MET A 50 4.06 -19.35 -4.88
N ALA A 51 4.26 -18.51 -5.89
CA ALA A 51 3.30 -18.31 -6.98
C ALA A 51 3.01 -19.61 -7.76
N ALA A 52 4.04 -20.41 -8.04
CA ALA A 52 3.86 -21.73 -8.65
C ALA A 52 3.07 -22.69 -7.74
N ALA A 53 3.34 -22.67 -6.42
CA ALA A 53 2.57 -23.45 -5.45
C ALA A 53 1.10 -23.00 -5.38
N TRP A 54 0.83 -21.70 -5.42
CA TRP A 54 -0.53 -21.15 -5.44
C TRP A 54 -1.29 -21.58 -6.69
N TYR A 55 -0.65 -21.51 -7.86
CA TYR A 55 -1.22 -22.00 -9.10
C TYR A 55 -1.60 -23.49 -9.02
N ARG A 56 -0.71 -24.35 -8.50
CA ARG A 56 -1.01 -25.78 -8.31
C ARG A 56 -2.16 -26.01 -7.32
N GLY A 57 -2.22 -25.25 -6.23
CA GLY A 57 -3.31 -25.32 -5.26
C GLY A 57 -4.65 -24.91 -5.86
N LEU A 58 -4.67 -23.83 -6.64
CA LEU A 58 -5.88 -23.31 -7.27
C LEU A 58 -6.43 -24.20 -8.40
N LYS A 59 -5.58 -24.98 -9.09
CA LYS A 59 -6.05 -25.93 -10.12
C LYS A 59 -7.17 -26.85 -9.61
N GLY A 60 -7.06 -27.33 -8.37
CA GLY A 60 -8.07 -28.20 -7.76
C GLY A 60 -9.36 -27.49 -7.35
N GLU A 61 -9.34 -26.16 -7.26
CA GLU A 61 -10.43 -25.34 -6.72
C GLU A 61 -11.23 -24.61 -7.81
N MET A 62 -10.81 -24.70 -9.08
CA MET A 62 -11.42 -23.98 -10.21
C MET A 62 -12.93 -24.20 -10.35
N ALA A 63 -13.38 -25.45 -10.19
CA ALA A 63 -14.81 -25.76 -10.24
C ALA A 63 -15.59 -25.09 -9.10
N ALA A 64 -15.01 -25.03 -7.89
CA ALA A 64 -15.61 -24.36 -6.73
C ALA A 64 -15.55 -22.83 -6.82
N LEU A 65 -14.62 -22.29 -7.61
CA LEU A 65 -14.53 -20.88 -7.97
C LEU A 65 -15.45 -20.50 -9.15
N GLY A 66 -16.00 -21.48 -9.87
CA GLY A 66 -16.82 -21.24 -11.06
C GLY A 66 -16.03 -20.64 -12.23
N LEU A 67 -14.73 -20.96 -12.34
CA LEU A 67 -13.84 -20.41 -13.35
C LEU A 67 -13.44 -21.47 -14.38
N ASP A 68 -13.32 -21.05 -15.63
CA ASP A 68 -12.99 -21.95 -16.76
C ASP A 68 -11.49 -22.02 -17.02
N ARG A 69 -10.74 -21.01 -16.57
CA ARG A 69 -9.33 -20.83 -16.93
C ARG A 69 -8.47 -20.37 -15.76
N LEU A 70 -7.32 -21.01 -15.61
CA LEU A 70 -6.26 -20.60 -14.70
C LEU A 70 -4.94 -20.56 -15.47
N THR A 71 -4.26 -19.41 -15.44
CA THR A 71 -2.96 -19.25 -16.10
C THR A 71 -1.93 -18.77 -15.09
N LEU A 72 -0.80 -19.47 -14.97
CA LEU A 72 0.43 -18.90 -14.41
C LEU A 72 1.24 -18.36 -15.58
N ALA A 73 1.72 -17.13 -15.51
CA ALA A 73 2.51 -16.52 -16.56
C ALA A 73 3.75 -15.84 -16.00
N TRP A 74 4.89 -16.14 -16.61
CA TRP A 74 6.20 -15.63 -16.23
C TRP A 74 6.62 -14.54 -17.21
N TYR A 75 7.27 -13.48 -16.75
CA TYR A 75 7.76 -12.43 -17.64
C TYR A 75 9.08 -11.83 -17.14
N ARG A 76 9.87 -11.28 -18.06
CA ARG A 76 11.06 -10.51 -17.70
C ARG A 76 10.63 -9.27 -16.92
N ASN A 77 11.28 -8.97 -15.79
CA ASN A 77 10.96 -7.79 -15.00
C ASN A 77 10.90 -6.49 -15.84
N ALA A 78 10.10 -5.54 -15.38
CA ALA A 78 9.86 -4.27 -16.07
C ALA A 78 11.03 -3.26 -15.95
N GLY A 79 12.12 -3.63 -15.26
CA GLY A 79 13.30 -2.77 -15.02
C GLY A 79 13.15 -1.74 -13.91
N GLY A 80 11.94 -1.50 -13.39
CA GLY A 80 11.70 -0.66 -12.22
C GLY A 80 10.28 -0.79 -11.67
N ASN A 81 10.07 -0.33 -10.44
CA ASN A 81 8.74 -0.24 -9.85
C ASN A 81 7.81 0.65 -10.69
N ASN A 82 6.60 0.18 -10.95
CA ASN A 82 5.55 0.86 -11.71
C ASN A 82 5.91 1.17 -13.19
N ALA A 83 6.98 0.58 -13.73
CA ALA A 83 7.29 0.64 -15.16
C ALA A 83 6.30 -0.20 -15.99
N ASP A 84 6.22 0.08 -17.30
CA ASP A 84 5.33 -0.65 -18.20
C ASP A 84 5.66 -2.15 -18.25
N LEU A 85 4.61 -2.98 -18.27
CA LEU A 85 4.78 -4.43 -18.48
C LEU A 85 5.40 -4.68 -19.86
N PRO A 86 6.25 -5.71 -20.02
CA PRO A 86 6.75 -6.07 -21.34
C PRO A 86 5.60 -6.50 -22.25
N SER A 87 5.83 -6.56 -23.57
CA SER A 87 4.78 -6.88 -24.54
C SER A 87 4.22 -8.31 -24.39
N VAL A 88 5.01 -9.23 -23.85
CA VAL A 88 4.67 -10.66 -23.74
C VAL A 88 5.07 -11.26 -22.40
N CYS A 89 4.34 -12.30 -22.00
CA CYS A 89 4.65 -13.23 -20.93
C CYS A 89 4.68 -14.67 -21.48
N VAL A 90 5.21 -15.62 -20.72
CA VAL A 90 5.27 -17.04 -21.09
C VAL A 90 4.41 -17.85 -20.12
N PRO A 91 3.34 -18.52 -20.58
CA PRO A 91 2.53 -19.39 -19.73
C PRO A 91 3.37 -20.53 -19.12
N GLY A 92 3.19 -20.77 -17.83
CA GLY A 92 3.85 -21.83 -17.06
C GLY A 92 2.94 -23.02 -16.78
N ASP A 93 3.54 -24.19 -16.62
CA ASP A 93 2.87 -25.45 -16.27
C ASP A 93 2.61 -25.60 -14.75
N GLY A 94 3.25 -24.74 -13.95
CA GLY A 94 3.24 -24.78 -12.50
C GLY A 94 4.28 -25.69 -11.87
N GLU A 95 5.01 -26.49 -12.65
CA GLU A 95 6.09 -27.36 -12.17
C GLU A 95 7.45 -26.69 -12.35
N THR A 96 7.62 -26.00 -13.47
CA THR A 96 8.84 -25.24 -13.78
C THR A 96 8.78 -23.87 -13.10
N VAL A 97 9.76 -23.60 -12.24
CA VAL A 97 10.04 -22.27 -11.68
C VAL A 97 11.31 -21.76 -12.32
N TYR A 98 11.21 -20.69 -13.09
CA TYR A 98 12.35 -20.10 -13.78
C TYR A 98 13.27 -19.38 -12.80
N ALA A 99 14.57 -19.61 -12.94
CA ALA A 99 15.58 -18.92 -12.15
C ALA A 99 15.65 -17.44 -12.54
N ASP A 100 15.67 -17.16 -13.85
CA ASP A 100 15.78 -15.83 -14.43
C ASP A 100 15.02 -15.73 -15.76
N ALA A 101 14.96 -14.52 -16.30
CA ALA A 101 14.23 -14.18 -17.52
C ALA A 101 14.91 -14.67 -18.82
N ASP A 102 16.20 -15.00 -18.79
CA ASP A 102 16.93 -15.55 -19.94
C ASP A 102 16.68 -17.05 -20.09
N ALA A 103 16.32 -17.74 -18.99
CA ALA A 103 15.88 -19.14 -18.99
C ALA A 103 14.44 -19.35 -19.49
N LEU A 104 13.68 -18.27 -19.74
CA LEU A 104 12.32 -18.36 -20.26
C LEU A 104 12.29 -19.07 -21.61
N SER A 105 11.47 -20.12 -21.69
CA SER A 105 11.29 -20.90 -22.92
C SER A 105 9.82 -21.23 -23.13
N GLY A 106 9.38 -21.22 -24.39
CA GLY A 106 7.98 -21.47 -24.77
C GLY A 106 7.38 -20.36 -25.63
N PRO A 107 6.16 -20.56 -26.15
CA PRO A 107 5.48 -19.54 -26.93
C PRO A 107 5.11 -18.34 -26.06
N GLY A 108 5.47 -17.14 -26.50
CA GLY A 108 5.05 -15.90 -25.85
C GLY A 108 3.55 -15.66 -26.05
N LEU A 109 2.89 -15.21 -24.99
CA LEU A 109 1.51 -14.74 -24.96
C LEU A 109 1.52 -13.23 -24.74
N ALA A 110 0.81 -12.47 -25.58
CA ALA A 110 0.68 -11.03 -25.37
C ALA A 110 -0.12 -10.76 -24.08
N PHE A 111 0.30 -9.79 -23.27
CA PHE A 111 -0.47 -9.41 -22.08
C PHE A 111 -1.89 -8.97 -22.41
N ASP A 112 -2.08 -8.30 -23.55
CA ASP A 112 -3.42 -7.94 -24.04
C ASP A 112 -4.32 -9.15 -24.31
N GLU A 113 -3.75 -10.27 -24.75
CA GLU A 113 -4.50 -11.52 -24.94
C GLU A 113 -4.77 -12.19 -23.58
N LEU A 114 -3.80 -12.18 -22.67
CA LEU A 114 -3.98 -12.66 -21.30
C LEU A 114 -5.12 -11.89 -20.60
N PHE A 115 -5.12 -10.56 -20.66
CA PHE A 115 -6.14 -9.71 -20.03
C PHE A 115 -7.51 -9.82 -20.70
N ALA A 116 -7.56 -10.09 -22.01
CA ALA A 116 -8.83 -10.34 -22.71
C ALA A 116 -9.50 -11.66 -22.30
N THR A 117 -8.74 -12.61 -21.74
CA THR A 117 -9.22 -13.97 -21.43
C THR A 117 -9.33 -14.25 -19.93
N HIS A 118 -8.91 -13.32 -19.08
CA HIS A 118 -8.96 -13.43 -17.62
C HIS A 118 -9.55 -12.16 -17.02
N SER A 119 -10.64 -12.31 -16.28
CA SER A 119 -11.31 -11.19 -15.59
C SER A 119 -10.64 -10.84 -14.26
N MET A 120 -9.73 -11.69 -13.77
CA MET A 120 -8.97 -11.48 -12.54
C MET A 120 -7.48 -11.74 -12.75
N VAL A 121 -6.65 -10.86 -12.19
CA VAL A 121 -5.18 -10.98 -12.22
C VAL A 121 -4.63 -10.86 -10.80
N LEU A 122 -3.78 -11.79 -10.40
CA LEU A 122 -3.00 -11.75 -9.17
C LEU A 122 -1.52 -11.59 -9.55
N ALA A 123 -0.83 -10.58 -9.01
CA ALA A 123 0.54 -10.27 -9.39
C ALA A 123 1.49 -10.27 -8.17
N PRO A 124 1.92 -11.44 -7.69
CA PRO A 124 2.97 -11.54 -6.67
C PRO A 124 4.35 -11.32 -7.31
N THR A 125 4.74 -10.06 -7.43
CA THR A 125 5.92 -9.61 -8.19
C THR A 125 6.99 -9.01 -7.27
N GLU A 126 8.23 -8.95 -7.71
CA GLU A 126 9.28 -8.13 -7.08
C GLU A 126 9.02 -6.66 -7.33
N LEU A 127 8.96 -6.27 -8.61
CA LEU A 127 8.70 -4.90 -9.00
C LEU A 127 7.19 -4.64 -9.04
N SER A 128 6.77 -3.47 -8.55
CA SER A 128 5.36 -3.11 -8.53
C SER A 128 4.76 -3.01 -9.92
N ALA A 129 3.82 -3.91 -10.22
CA ALA A 129 2.98 -3.86 -11.42
C ALA A 129 1.70 -3.02 -11.22
N THR A 130 1.61 -2.24 -10.13
CA THR A 130 0.37 -1.57 -9.72
C THR A 130 -0.05 -0.49 -10.72
N ALA A 131 0.84 0.43 -11.08
CA ALA A 131 0.55 1.46 -12.07
C ALA A 131 0.19 0.90 -13.46
N PRO A 132 0.98 0.01 -14.09
CA PRO A 132 0.63 -0.51 -15.42
C PRO A 132 -0.67 -1.33 -15.39
N LEU A 133 -0.96 -2.07 -14.31
CA LEU A 133 -2.24 -2.78 -14.19
C LEU A 133 -3.42 -1.83 -13.95
N LYS A 134 -3.26 -0.72 -13.21
CA LYS A 134 -4.29 0.33 -13.13
C LYS A 134 -4.59 0.94 -14.50
N VAL A 135 -3.57 1.17 -15.34
CA VAL A 135 -3.76 1.66 -16.71
C VAL A 135 -4.47 0.61 -17.57
N ALA A 136 -4.00 -0.63 -17.56
CA ALA A 136 -4.56 -1.72 -18.37
C ALA A 136 -6.02 -2.04 -18.01
N THR A 137 -6.34 -2.12 -16.71
CA THR A 137 -7.71 -2.33 -16.23
C THR A 137 -8.64 -1.20 -16.67
N ARG A 138 -8.23 0.07 -16.50
CA ARG A 138 -9.01 1.23 -16.96
C ARG A 138 -9.22 1.24 -18.46
N ALA A 139 -8.20 0.90 -19.24
CA ALA A 139 -8.28 0.84 -20.71
C ALA A 139 -9.29 -0.22 -21.20
N ARG A 140 -9.41 -1.34 -20.47
CA ARG A 140 -10.41 -2.39 -20.74
C ARG A 140 -11.81 -2.05 -20.21
N GLY A 141 -11.89 -1.13 -19.25
CA GLY A 141 -13.14 -0.63 -18.68
C GLY A 141 -13.76 -1.55 -17.63
N ALA A 142 -14.88 -1.09 -17.05
CA ALA A 142 -15.59 -1.80 -15.98
C ALA A 142 -16.65 -2.81 -16.49
N GLY A 143 -16.75 -3.00 -17.81
CA GLY A 143 -17.72 -3.89 -18.43
C GLY A 143 -17.35 -5.37 -18.33
N PRO A 144 -18.16 -6.27 -18.91
CA PRO A 144 -17.94 -7.72 -18.89
C PRO A 144 -16.64 -8.18 -19.56
N GLU A 145 -16.11 -7.40 -20.51
CA GLU A 145 -14.84 -7.66 -21.20
C GLU A 145 -13.62 -7.07 -20.45
N GLY A 146 -13.88 -6.38 -19.34
CA GLY A 146 -12.87 -5.84 -18.45
C GLY A 146 -12.24 -6.89 -17.54
N PHE A 147 -11.23 -6.46 -16.79
CA PHE A 147 -10.62 -7.26 -15.73
C PHE A 147 -10.28 -6.39 -14.52
N ARG A 148 -9.92 -7.05 -13.42
CA ARG A 148 -9.42 -6.42 -12.19
C ARG A 148 -8.18 -7.12 -11.67
N ALA A 149 -7.37 -6.42 -10.89
CA ALA A 149 -6.09 -6.95 -10.44
C ALA A 149 -5.78 -6.69 -8.97
N ALA A 150 -5.18 -7.68 -8.31
CA ALA A 150 -4.53 -7.54 -7.03
C ALA A 150 -3.01 -7.67 -7.22
N THR A 151 -2.25 -6.67 -6.80
CA THR A 151 -0.80 -6.60 -6.94
C THR A 151 -0.11 -6.75 -5.59
N MET A 152 1.00 -7.48 -5.55
CA MET A 152 1.68 -7.81 -4.29
C MET A 152 3.20 -7.55 -4.44
N PRO A 153 3.61 -6.28 -4.67
CA PRO A 153 5.01 -5.93 -4.88
C PRO A 153 5.87 -6.26 -3.68
N GLY A 154 6.99 -6.95 -3.88
CA GLY A 154 7.89 -7.31 -2.80
C GLY A 154 7.26 -8.27 -1.78
N PHE A 155 6.12 -8.90 -2.08
CA PHE A 155 5.37 -9.69 -1.08
C PHE A 155 6.23 -10.81 -0.47
N LEU A 156 6.23 -10.88 0.86
CA LEU A 156 7.03 -11.82 1.64
C LEU A 156 6.17 -12.95 2.21
N PRO A 157 6.74 -14.16 2.40
CA PRO A 157 6.03 -15.25 3.09
C PRO A 157 5.52 -14.87 4.49
N SER A 158 6.21 -13.96 5.20
CA SER A 158 5.79 -13.43 6.50
C SER A 158 4.46 -12.67 6.47
N MET A 159 4.00 -12.23 5.28
CA MET A 159 2.73 -11.54 5.08
C MET A 159 1.54 -12.49 4.80
N ILE A 160 1.78 -13.78 4.63
CA ILE A 160 0.73 -14.79 4.37
C ILE A 160 -0.43 -14.75 5.39
N PRO A 161 -0.20 -14.52 6.70
CA PRO A 161 -1.29 -14.33 7.66
C PRO A 161 -2.30 -13.25 7.25
N ALA A 162 -1.84 -12.17 6.61
CA ALA A 162 -2.71 -11.07 6.15
C ALA A 162 -3.75 -11.55 5.13
N LEU A 163 -3.38 -12.51 4.28
CA LEU A 163 -4.25 -13.09 3.25
C LEU A 163 -5.37 -13.97 3.83
N ARG A 164 -5.27 -14.34 5.12
CA ARG A 164 -6.30 -15.11 5.83
C ARG A 164 -7.33 -14.24 6.54
N LEU A 165 -7.10 -12.93 6.64
CA LEU A 165 -8.00 -12.04 7.37
C LEU A 165 -9.37 -11.88 6.68
N ASP A 166 -10.34 -11.40 7.44
CA ASP A 166 -11.66 -11.06 6.93
C ASP A 166 -11.61 -9.72 6.19
N TYR A 167 -11.39 -9.78 4.86
CA TYR A 167 -11.37 -8.60 4.00
C TYR A 167 -12.72 -7.89 3.93
N GLY A 168 -13.84 -8.54 4.27
CA GLY A 168 -15.14 -7.87 4.39
C GLY A 168 -15.15 -6.90 5.58
N GLU A 169 -14.67 -7.36 6.74
CA GLU A 169 -14.54 -6.53 7.94
C GLU A 169 -13.45 -5.46 7.79
N ILE A 170 -12.29 -5.80 7.19
CA ILE A 170 -11.25 -4.82 6.87
C ILE A 170 -11.83 -3.71 5.98
N ASN A 171 -12.47 -4.08 4.87
CA ASN A 171 -13.05 -3.10 3.94
C ASN A 171 -14.10 -2.23 4.63
N ARG A 172 -14.96 -2.80 5.48
CA ARG A 172 -15.95 -2.04 6.27
C ARG A 172 -15.29 -1.00 7.17
N ARG A 173 -14.22 -1.37 7.91
CA ARG A 173 -13.50 -0.43 8.78
C ARG A 173 -12.80 0.67 7.99
N VAL A 174 -12.18 0.31 6.87
CA VAL A 174 -11.53 1.25 5.96
C VAL A 174 -12.52 2.23 5.36
N ASP A 175 -13.68 1.77 4.86
CA ASP A 175 -14.71 2.65 4.31
C ASP A 175 -15.30 3.60 5.37
N LEU A 176 -15.40 3.13 6.62
CA LEU A 176 -15.81 3.97 7.74
C LEU A 176 -14.78 5.06 8.05
N LEU A 177 -13.49 4.71 8.08
CA LEU A 177 -12.40 5.68 8.23
C LEU A 177 -12.41 6.70 7.09
N LYS A 178 -12.53 6.23 5.83
CA LYS A 178 -12.66 7.11 4.65
C LYS A 178 -13.82 8.09 4.81
N THR A 179 -14.99 7.61 5.24
CA THR A 179 -16.16 8.46 5.47
C THR A 179 -15.88 9.56 6.49
N TRP A 180 -15.13 9.26 7.55
CA TRP A 180 -14.75 10.26 8.53
C TRP A 180 -13.70 11.24 8.00
N LEU A 181 -12.74 10.76 7.20
CA LEU A 181 -11.76 11.61 6.52
C LEU A 181 -12.42 12.57 5.53
N ASP A 182 -13.37 12.08 4.71
CA ASP A 182 -14.13 12.92 3.75
C ASP A 182 -14.88 14.07 4.43
N ALA A 183 -15.34 13.88 5.67
CA ALA A 183 -16.05 14.89 6.44
C ALA A 183 -15.13 15.84 7.21
N ALA A 184 -13.84 15.51 7.33
CA ALA A 184 -12.89 16.26 8.14
C ALA A 184 -12.31 17.45 7.37
N THR A 185 -12.08 18.53 8.10
CA THR A 185 -11.33 19.72 7.64
C THR A 185 -9.94 19.80 8.26
N SER A 186 -9.71 19.10 9.37
CA SER A 186 -8.38 18.94 9.96
C SER A 186 -8.28 17.65 10.78
N ALA A 187 -7.07 17.14 10.95
CA ALA A 187 -6.74 16.12 11.95
C ALA A 187 -5.81 16.72 13.02
N ARG A 188 -6.11 16.49 14.30
CA ARG A 188 -5.30 16.92 15.44
C ARG A 188 -4.70 15.70 16.13
N PHE A 189 -3.43 15.79 16.47
CA PHE A 189 -2.66 14.71 17.05
C PHE A 189 -2.01 15.16 18.35
N ASP A 190 -2.07 14.29 19.34
CA ASP A 190 -1.28 14.36 20.54
C ASP A 190 -0.32 13.18 20.58
N PHE A 191 0.97 13.45 20.40
CA PHE A 191 2.03 12.47 20.61
C PHE A 191 2.68 12.69 21.97
N VAL A 192 3.16 11.62 22.60
CA VAL A 192 3.87 11.68 23.87
C VAL A 192 5.23 11.01 23.72
N VAL A 193 6.29 11.75 24.06
CA VAL A 193 7.68 11.28 24.09
C VAL A 193 8.22 11.53 25.50
N GLY A 194 8.47 10.46 26.26
CA GLY A 194 8.72 10.57 27.70
C GLY A 194 7.57 11.31 28.40
N ASP A 195 7.89 12.42 29.07
CA ASP A 195 6.92 13.29 29.76
C ASP A 195 6.43 14.47 28.90
N GLN A 196 6.93 14.61 27.67
CA GLN A 196 6.58 15.71 26.78
C GLN A 196 5.40 15.35 25.89
N THR A 197 4.50 16.32 25.69
CA THR A 197 3.41 16.21 24.70
C THR A 197 3.75 17.08 23.50
N HIS A 198 3.62 16.50 22.31
CA HIS A 198 3.77 17.14 21.02
C HIS A 198 2.40 17.23 20.34
N HIS A 199 2.10 18.40 19.79
CA HIS A 199 0.84 18.66 19.10
C HIS A 199 1.10 18.86 17.62
N LEU A 200 0.35 18.17 16.77
CA LEU A 200 0.34 18.38 15.33
C LEU A 200 -1.10 18.63 14.87
N VAL A 201 -1.27 19.56 13.95
CA VAL A 201 -2.49 19.73 13.17
C VAL A 201 -2.14 19.48 11.70
N LEU A 202 -2.91 18.62 11.04
CA LEU A 202 -2.91 18.47 9.59
C LEU A 202 -4.17 19.11 9.04
N ASP A 203 -4.01 19.98 8.05
CA ASP A 203 -5.11 20.57 7.29
C ASP A 203 -5.60 19.56 6.25
N LEU A 204 -6.90 19.28 6.24
CA LEU A 204 -7.54 18.31 5.35
C LEU A 204 -8.53 18.98 4.39
N ARG A 205 -8.62 20.32 4.39
CA ARG A 205 -9.51 21.05 3.47
C ARG A 205 -9.15 20.72 2.02
N HIS A 206 -10.12 20.82 1.11
CA HIS A 206 -9.92 20.63 -0.34
C HIS A 206 -9.45 19.23 -0.76
N ARG A 207 -9.53 18.25 0.14
CA ARG A 207 -9.06 16.88 -0.06
C ARG A 207 -10.20 15.89 0.20
N THR A 208 -10.03 14.68 -0.30
CA THR A 208 -10.96 13.56 -0.07
C THR A 208 -10.16 12.36 0.40
N GLY A 209 -10.75 11.56 1.29
CA GLY A 209 -10.14 10.30 1.70
C GLY A 209 -10.22 9.25 0.60
N HIS A 210 -9.26 8.34 0.62
CA HIS A 210 -9.19 7.16 -0.23
C HIS A 210 -9.31 5.90 0.63
N ALA A 211 -10.02 4.90 0.11
CA ALA A 211 -10.13 3.59 0.75
C ALA A 211 -9.28 2.57 -0.01
N SER A 212 -8.48 1.81 0.73
CA SER A 212 -7.73 0.67 0.24
C SER A 212 -8.07 -0.55 1.10
N GLY A 213 -9.29 -1.07 0.92
CA GLY A 213 -9.85 -2.17 1.74
C GLY A 213 -9.49 -3.58 1.29
N GLY A 214 -8.81 -3.74 0.15
CA GLY A 214 -8.35 -5.04 -0.36
C GLY A 214 -9.41 -5.89 -1.06
N LEU A 215 -10.55 -5.30 -1.41
CA LEU A 215 -11.59 -5.91 -2.24
C LEU A 215 -11.54 -5.35 -3.66
N PHE A 216 -11.58 -6.25 -4.64
CA PHE A 216 -11.66 -5.95 -6.07
C PHE A 216 -12.85 -6.69 -6.68
N PRO A 217 -14.11 -6.32 -6.38
CA PRO A 217 -15.28 -7.00 -6.91
C PRO A 217 -15.65 -6.54 -8.34
N ALA A 218 -15.23 -5.34 -8.74
CA ALA A 218 -15.59 -4.73 -10.03
C ALA A 218 -14.41 -4.76 -11.01
N ASN A 219 -14.68 -4.83 -12.30
CA ASN A 219 -13.66 -4.64 -13.34
C ASN A 219 -13.21 -3.17 -13.42
N GLY A 220 -12.05 -2.94 -14.05
CA GLY A 220 -11.51 -1.59 -14.25
C GLY A 220 -10.71 -1.05 -13.06
N VAL A 221 -10.48 -1.89 -12.03
CA VAL A 221 -9.70 -1.51 -10.84
C VAL A 221 -8.52 -2.43 -10.61
N ALA A 222 -7.45 -1.86 -10.06
CA ALA A 222 -6.30 -2.59 -9.56
C ALA A 222 -5.76 -1.93 -8.29
N GLY A 223 -5.26 -2.73 -7.35
CA GLY A 223 -4.69 -2.24 -6.10
C GLY A 223 -3.88 -3.30 -5.38
N ASN A 224 -3.30 -2.91 -4.24
CA ASN A 224 -2.39 -3.78 -3.52
C ASN A 224 -3.11 -4.83 -2.67
N LEU A 225 -2.41 -5.94 -2.45
CA LEU A 225 -2.76 -6.99 -1.52
C LEU A 225 -1.47 -7.45 -0.79
N PRO A 226 -1.43 -7.50 0.55
CA PRO A 226 -2.49 -7.15 1.48
C PRO A 226 -2.84 -5.66 1.44
N SER A 227 -4.02 -5.35 1.93
CA SER A 227 -4.59 -4.00 1.98
C SER A 227 -5.30 -3.83 3.31
N GLY A 228 -5.52 -2.61 3.75
CA GLY A 228 -6.28 -2.37 4.97
C GLY A 228 -6.07 -0.99 5.56
N GLU A 229 -6.20 0.05 4.74
CA GLU A 229 -6.06 1.43 5.22
C GLU A 229 -7.01 2.39 4.52
N ALA A 230 -7.33 3.49 5.21
CA ALA A 230 -7.83 4.70 4.58
C ALA A 230 -6.76 5.78 4.70
N TYR A 231 -6.59 6.59 3.65
CA TYR A 231 -5.58 7.64 3.62
C TYR A 231 -6.09 8.92 2.98
N ILE A 232 -5.42 10.03 3.27
CA ILE A 232 -5.70 11.35 2.71
C ILE A 232 -4.38 12.14 2.60
N VAL A 233 -4.17 12.83 1.49
CA VAL A 233 -3.07 13.79 1.36
C VAL A 233 -3.45 15.06 2.11
N PRO A 234 -2.67 15.54 3.10
CA PRO A 234 -2.90 16.84 3.71
C PRO A 234 -2.94 17.97 2.67
N TYR A 235 -3.70 19.02 2.93
CA TYR A 235 -3.72 20.20 2.06
C TYR A 235 -2.35 20.89 2.10
N GLU A 236 -1.74 21.08 0.92
CA GLU A 236 -0.35 21.54 0.81
C GLU A 236 -0.24 23.06 0.69
N GLY A 237 -1.37 23.78 0.60
CA GLY A 237 -1.40 25.23 0.50
C GLY A 237 -1.27 25.74 -0.93
N GLU A 238 -1.60 24.92 -1.93
CA GLU A 238 -1.41 25.25 -3.33
C GLU A 238 -2.42 26.28 -3.90
N ILE A 239 -3.50 26.60 -3.17
CA ILE A 239 -4.50 27.60 -3.60
C ILE A 239 -4.03 29.00 -3.18
N ALA A 240 -3.91 29.89 -4.17
CA ALA A 240 -3.47 31.27 -3.95
C ALA A 240 -4.38 32.00 -2.94
N GLY A 241 -3.78 32.51 -1.86
CA GLY A 241 -4.48 33.24 -0.80
C GLY A 241 -5.11 32.35 0.28
N ASP A 242 -4.96 31.03 0.20
CA ASP A 242 -5.43 30.07 1.19
C ASP A 242 -4.29 29.12 1.60
N PRO A 243 -3.35 29.55 2.47
CA PRO A 243 -2.24 28.70 2.88
C PRO A 243 -2.72 27.48 3.69
N SER A 244 -1.91 26.42 3.69
CA SER A 244 -2.16 25.25 4.55
C SER A 244 -2.11 25.64 6.03
N GLY A 245 -3.08 25.14 6.80
CA GLY A 245 -3.10 25.23 8.25
C GLY A 245 -2.31 24.14 8.97
N SER A 246 -1.62 23.25 8.25
CA SER A 246 -0.81 22.18 8.84
C SER A 246 0.36 22.77 9.62
N GLN A 247 0.44 22.50 10.93
CA GLN A 247 1.46 23.07 11.80
C GLN A 247 1.65 22.27 13.10
N GLY A 248 2.78 22.47 13.77
CA GLY A 248 3.04 21.93 15.12
C GLY A 248 4.37 21.21 15.21
N THR A 249 4.42 20.12 15.97
CA THR A 249 5.63 19.29 16.12
C THR A 249 5.31 17.82 15.88
N LEU A 250 6.11 17.18 15.03
CA LEU A 250 5.98 15.78 14.67
C LEU A 250 7.20 14.99 15.19
N PRO A 251 7.07 14.17 16.24
CA PRO A 251 8.12 13.24 16.65
C PRO A 251 8.14 12.00 15.75
N VAL A 252 9.33 11.54 15.38
CA VAL A 252 9.58 10.31 14.60
C VAL A 252 10.77 9.59 15.23
N GLN A 253 10.63 8.30 15.52
CA GLN A 253 11.76 7.49 15.98
C GLN A 253 12.53 6.88 14.79
N ILE A 254 13.84 7.10 14.75
CA ILE A 254 14.76 6.64 13.71
C ILE A 254 15.96 5.99 14.39
N ASP A 255 16.16 4.69 14.19
CA ASP A 255 17.28 3.92 14.74
C ASP A 255 17.52 4.14 16.25
N GLY A 256 16.44 4.22 17.03
CA GLY A 256 16.50 4.42 18.48
C GLY A 256 16.59 5.88 18.94
N GLU A 257 16.72 6.86 18.04
CA GLU A 257 16.69 8.29 18.35
C GLU A 257 15.32 8.89 17.98
N VAL A 258 14.73 9.71 18.86
CA VAL A 258 13.50 10.45 18.54
C VAL A 258 13.86 11.81 17.92
N VAL A 259 13.60 11.94 16.63
CA VAL A 259 13.74 13.17 15.87
C VAL A 259 12.42 13.96 15.93
N VAL A 260 12.47 15.24 16.34
CA VAL A 260 11.28 16.10 16.42
C VAL A 260 11.32 17.16 15.34
N TYR A 261 10.38 17.11 14.40
CA TYR A 261 10.24 18.11 13.34
C TYR A 261 9.32 19.25 13.76
N ALA A 262 9.69 20.49 13.47
CA ALA A 262 8.78 21.62 13.42
C ALA A 262 8.05 21.62 12.08
N ILE A 263 6.72 21.61 12.12
CA ILE A 263 5.86 21.63 10.94
C ILE A 263 5.24 23.01 10.78
N GLU A 264 5.36 23.59 9.59
CA GLU A 264 4.72 24.85 9.20
C GLU A 264 4.29 24.76 7.73
N GLY A 265 3.04 25.13 7.44
CA GLY A 265 2.53 25.17 6.06
C GLY A 265 2.67 23.83 5.32
N ASN A 266 2.38 22.73 6.01
CA ASN A 266 2.49 21.35 5.52
C ASN A 266 3.93 20.84 5.27
N LYS A 267 4.95 21.52 5.80
CA LYS A 267 6.34 21.09 5.62
C LYS A 267 7.08 20.99 6.94
N ALA A 268 7.98 20.02 7.05
CA ALA A 268 9.02 20.02 8.07
C ALA A 268 10.05 21.12 7.76
N VAL A 269 9.99 22.21 8.51
CA VAL A 269 10.87 23.38 8.28
C VAL A 269 12.15 23.33 9.10
N LYS A 270 12.20 22.50 10.15
CA LYS A 270 13.34 22.40 11.06
C LYS A 270 13.30 21.12 11.89
N VAL A 271 14.46 20.57 12.25
CA VAL A 271 14.60 19.59 13.35
C VAL A 271 14.88 20.31 14.67
N LEU A 272 14.10 19.99 15.70
CA LEU A 272 14.13 20.60 17.03
C LEU A 272 14.93 19.80 18.06
N SER A 273 15.07 18.49 17.83
CA SER A 273 15.85 17.57 18.66
C SER A 273 17.34 17.67 18.35
N GLU A 274 18.15 17.08 19.23
CA GLU A 274 19.60 16.97 19.08
C GLU A 274 20.01 15.50 19.03
N GLY A 275 21.02 15.19 18.22
CA GLY A 275 21.57 13.84 18.08
C GLY A 275 22.10 13.58 16.66
N PRO A 276 22.76 12.43 16.45
CA PRO A 276 23.23 12.04 15.13
C PRO A 276 22.13 12.01 14.07
N ARG A 277 20.99 11.35 14.34
CA ARG A 277 19.88 11.26 13.37
C ARG A 277 19.20 12.60 13.17
N SER A 278 19.05 13.38 14.22
CA SER A 278 18.53 14.75 14.15
C SER A 278 19.39 15.64 13.23
N SER A 279 20.71 15.49 13.30
CA SER A 279 21.65 16.25 12.45
C SER A 279 21.59 15.81 10.99
N GLU A 280 21.47 14.51 10.74
CA GLU A 280 21.31 13.94 9.39
C GLU A 280 19.99 14.38 8.75
N GLU A 281 18.88 14.30 9.46
CA GLU A 281 17.57 14.73 8.96
C GLU A 281 17.54 16.26 8.73
N ALA A 282 18.16 17.06 9.60
CA ALA A 282 18.29 18.50 9.38
C ALA A 282 19.09 18.82 8.10
N ALA A 283 20.18 18.09 7.85
CA ALA A 283 20.95 18.21 6.62
C ALA A 283 20.15 17.74 5.40
N HIS A 284 19.38 16.66 5.54
CA HIS A 284 18.55 16.13 4.46
C HIS A 284 17.42 17.09 4.06
N LEU A 285 16.69 17.67 5.02
CA LEU A 285 15.68 18.70 4.75
C LEU A 285 16.26 19.92 4.01
N ALA A 286 17.49 20.32 4.34
CA ALA A 286 18.17 21.43 3.67
C ALA A 286 18.63 21.07 2.26
N ALA A 287 19.05 19.82 2.04
CA ALA A 287 19.52 19.33 0.75
C ALA A 287 18.37 19.00 -0.21
N GLU A 288 17.26 18.50 0.30
CA GLU A 288 16.11 18.03 -0.48
C GLU A 288 14.78 18.60 0.07
N PRO A 289 14.42 19.84 -0.29
CA PRO A 289 13.20 20.47 0.22
C PRO A 289 11.90 19.76 -0.14
N ALA A 290 11.88 18.93 -1.21
CA ALA A 290 10.71 18.14 -1.57
C ALA A 290 10.42 17.01 -0.57
N TYR A 291 11.46 16.44 0.07
CA TYR A 291 11.30 15.45 1.14
C TYR A 291 10.51 16.02 2.33
N ALA A 292 10.65 17.32 2.61
CA ALA A 292 10.03 17.96 3.77
C ALA A 292 8.49 18.00 3.76
N ASN A 293 7.84 17.71 2.62
CA ASN A 293 6.39 17.76 2.48
C ASN A 293 5.70 16.64 3.27
N LEU A 294 4.63 16.95 4.01
CA LEU A 294 3.76 15.92 4.60
C LEU A 294 2.82 15.39 3.52
N ALA A 295 3.14 14.21 3.00
CA ALA A 295 2.59 13.64 1.78
C ALA A 295 1.32 12.83 2.01
N GLU A 296 1.14 12.25 3.19
CA GLU A 296 0.01 11.38 3.50
C GLU A 296 -0.28 11.35 5.01
N LEU A 297 -1.56 11.32 5.35
CA LEU A 297 -2.07 10.76 6.60
C LEU A 297 -2.75 9.44 6.26
N GLY A 298 -2.21 8.33 6.75
CA GLY A 298 -2.78 7.01 6.57
C GLY A 298 -3.20 6.35 7.87
N LEU A 299 -4.26 5.55 7.78
CA LEU A 299 -4.94 4.91 8.90
C LEU A 299 -5.11 3.42 8.58
N GLY A 300 -4.05 2.65 8.82
CA GLY A 300 -4.00 1.20 8.69
C GLY A 300 -4.70 0.49 9.83
N VAL A 301 -5.49 -0.56 9.53
CA VAL A 301 -6.28 -1.30 10.52
C VAL A 301 -5.77 -2.72 10.78
N LEU A 302 -4.72 -3.17 10.11
CA LEU A 302 -4.28 -4.57 10.16
C LEU A 302 -3.62 -4.96 11.49
N GLY A 303 -3.09 -4.00 12.26
CA GLY A 303 -2.59 -4.23 13.61
C GLY A 303 -3.69 -4.75 14.56
N ASP A 304 -4.93 -4.24 14.43
CA ASP A 304 -6.08 -4.70 15.21
C ASP A 304 -6.45 -6.17 14.93
N PHE A 305 -5.95 -6.75 13.83
CA PHE A 305 -6.13 -8.15 13.46
C PHE A 305 -4.97 -9.04 13.92
N GLY A 306 -4.05 -8.51 14.73
CA GLY A 306 -2.94 -9.25 15.33
C GLY A 306 -1.76 -9.48 14.39
N LEU A 307 -1.63 -8.69 13.33
CA LEU A 307 -0.44 -8.69 12.49
C LEU A 307 0.68 -7.85 13.12
N ALA A 308 1.92 -8.23 12.83
CA ALA A 308 3.12 -7.56 13.31
C ALA A 308 3.98 -7.10 12.10
N PRO A 309 4.90 -6.15 12.31
CA PRO A 309 5.81 -5.69 11.26
C PRO A 309 6.61 -6.82 10.63
N THR A 310 6.79 -6.71 9.32
CA THR A 310 7.54 -7.67 8.50
C THR A 310 8.82 -7.07 7.94
N GLY A 311 9.04 -5.76 8.10
CA GLY A 311 10.14 -5.03 7.48
C GLY A 311 9.84 -4.62 6.03
N SER A 312 8.60 -4.78 5.58
CA SER A 312 8.18 -4.38 4.24
C SER A 312 7.01 -3.41 4.31
N ILE A 313 7.20 -2.25 3.68
CA ILE A 313 6.23 -1.16 3.61
C ILE A 313 4.85 -1.64 3.12
N LEU A 314 4.80 -2.58 2.15
CA LEU A 314 3.54 -3.14 1.62
C LEU A 314 2.56 -3.57 2.72
N LEU A 315 3.05 -4.16 3.82
CA LEU A 315 2.22 -4.54 4.96
C LEU A 315 2.33 -3.53 6.09
N ASP A 316 3.54 -3.07 6.41
CA ASP A 316 3.82 -2.37 7.66
C ASP A 316 3.06 -1.02 7.74
N GLU A 317 2.86 -0.32 6.62
CA GLU A 317 2.05 0.91 6.56
C GLU A 317 0.59 0.67 6.97
N LYS A 318 0.06 -0.53 6.71
CA LYS A 318 -1.33 -0.88 7.03
C LYS A 318 -1.52 -1.34 8.47
N LEU A 319 -0.48 -1.35 9.31
CA LEU A 319 -0.57 -1.82 10.68
C LEU A 319 -1.13 -0.78 11.66
N GLY A 320 -1.12 0.51 11.31
CA GLY A 320 -1.60 1.55 12.21
C GLY A 320 -1.66 2.93 11.57
N LEU A 321 -1.64 3.97 12.41
CA LEU A 321 -1.47 5.35 11.95
C LEU A 321 -0.10 5.51 11.28
N HIS A 322 -0.03 6.17 10.13
CA HIS A 322 1.23 6.67 9.58
C HIS A 322 1.10 8.09 9.05
N ILE A 323 2.23 8.78 9.02
CA ILE A 323 2.38 10.08 8.34
C ILE A 323 3.56 9.95 7.38
N ALA A 324 3.34 10.27 6.12
CA ALA A 324 4.35 10.15 5.08
C ALA A 324 5.05 11.47 4.78
N PHE A 325 6.32 11.38 4.38
CA PHE A 325 7.10 12.49 3.85
C PHE A 325 7.32 12.35 2.34
N GLY A 326 7.43 13.48 1.62
CA GLY A 326 7.89 13.54 0.24
C GLY A 326 6.79 13.67 -0.82
N ARG A 327 6.83 12.79 -1.83
CA ARG A 327 6.03 12.83 -3.06
C ARG A 327 4.55 12.53 -2.78
N SER A 328 3.63 13.33 -3.33
CA SER A 328 2.19 13.24 -3.06
C SER A 328 1.27 13.32 -4.29
N ASP A 329 1.78 13.73 -5.45
CA ASP A 329 1.04 13.90 -6.72
C ASP A 329 0.13 12.71 -7.11
N HIS A 330 0.63 11.49 -6.95
CA HIS A 330 -0.08 10.26 -7.29
C HIS A 330 -1.18 9.87 -6.29
N PHE A 331 -1.25 10.55 -5.15
CA PHE A 331 -2.28 10.43 -4.13
C PHE A 331 -3.22 11.65 -4.07
N GLY A 332 -3.00 12.67 -4.92
CA GLY A 332 -3.84 13.87 -4.99
C GLY A 332 -3.22 15.14 -4.40
N GLY A 333 -1.93 15.12 -4.07
CA GLY A 333 -1.14 16.31 -3.74
C GLY A 333 -0.50 16.98 -4.96
N THR A 334 0.47 17.85 -4.72
CA THR A 334 1.15 18.64 -5.76
C THR A 334 2.64 18.34 -5.89
N VAL A 335 3.26 17.76 -4.85
CA VAL A 335 4.69 17.41 -4.90
C VAL A 335 4.91 16.18 -5.78
N SER A 336 5.66 16.40 -6.84
CA SER A 336 5.90 15.46 -7.94
C SER A 336 7.38 15.11 -8.07
N PRO A 337 7.77 14.14 -8.91
CA PRO A 337 9.17 13.83 -9.15
C PRO A 337 10.02 15.01 -9.63
N SER A 338 9.42 16.02 -10.29
CA SER A 338 10.15 17.20 -10.76
C SER A 338 10.50 18.21 -9.66
N ASP A 339 9.92 18.07 -8.47
CA ASP A 339 10.23 18.92 -7.33
C ASP A 339 11.48 18.46 -6.56
N PHE A 340 11.90 17.21 -6.78
CA PHE A 340 13.11 16.63 -6.18
C PHE A 340 14.35 17.01 -6.99
N SER A 341 15.52 16.99 -6.33
CA SER A 341 16.81 17.30 -6.97
C SER A 341 17.21 16.32 -8.08
N GLY A 342 16.68 15.10 -8.07
CA GLY A 342 16.87 14.10 -9.11
C GLY A 342 16.09 12.81 -8.86
N PRO A 343 16.07 11.87 -9.82
CA PRO A 343 15.29 10.63 -9.73
C PRO A 343 15.61 9.77 -8.49
N ASP A 344 16.88 9.72 -8.08
CA ASP A 344 17.34 8.95 -6.93
C ASP A 344 16.91 9.57 -5.58
N ALA A 345 16.49 10.83 -5.59
CA ALA A 345 16.01 11.53 -4.39
C ALA A 345 14.48 11.44 -4.23
N VAL A 346 13.75 11.00 -5.25
CA VAL A 346 12.29 10.88 -5.21
C VAL A 346 11.90 9.83 -4.17
N ILE A 347 11.18 10.26 -3.15
CA ILE A 347 10.78 9.41 -2.04
C ILE A 347 9.34 9.69 -1.61
N HIS A 348 8.66 8.64 -1.19
CA HIS A 348 7.47 8.67 -0.34
C HIS A 348 7.79 7.78 0.85
N LEU A 349 7.82 8.34 2.07
CA LEU A 349 8.32 7.65 3.25
C LEU A 349 7.32 7.64 4.38
N ASP A 350 6.67 6.51 4.58
CA ASP A 350 5.71 6.26 5.66
C ASP A 350 6.39 6.07 7.01
N ARG A 351 6.02 6.92 7.99
CA ARG A 351 6.39 6.74 9.40
C ARG A 351 5.23 6.14 10.16
N VAL A 352 5.29 4.84 10.41
CA VAL A 352 4.21 4.06 11.06
C VAL A 352 4.31 4.14 12.58
N TYR A 353 3.24 4.59 13.23
CA TYR A 353 3.15 4.84 14.67
C TYR A 353 2.52 3.66 15.41
N ILE A 354 3.27 2.57 15.51
CA ILE A 354 2.96 1.41 16.36
C ILE A 354 4.13 1.13 17.31
N PRO A 355 3.88 0.54 18.50
CA PRO A 355 4.92 0.31 19.51
C PRO A 355 6.13 -0.49 19.00
N GLU A 356 5.92 -1.41 18.06
CA GLU A 356 6.96 -2.27 17.49
C GLU A 356 7.94 -1.51 16.59
N MET A 357 7.52 -0.36 16.04
CA MET A 357 8.33 0.45 15.12
C MET A 357 8.80 1.77 15.74
N GLN A 358 8.00 2.36 16.63
CA GLN A 358 8.31 3.63 17.30
C GLN A 358 7.98 3.54 18.82
N PRO A 359 8.70 2.69 19.59
CA PRO A 359 8.38 2.41 20.99
C PRO A 359 8.42 3.63 21.91
N ASP A 360 9.19 4.67 21.57
CA ASP A 360 9.34 5.88 22.38
C ASP A 360 8.37 7.00 21.98
N VAL A 361 7.57 6.79 20.94
CA VAL A 361 6.56 7.76 20.46
C VAL A 361 5.17 7.18 20.61
N ARG A 362 4.47 7.60 21.68
CA ARG A 362 3.10 7.14 21.93
C ARG A 362 2.07 8.08 21.31
N VAL A 363 1.18 7.54 20.48
CA VAL A 363 -0.01 8.26 20.00
C VAL A 363 -1.06 8.30 21.11
N ARG A 364 -1.19 9.45 21.79
CA ARG A 364 -2.17 9.62 22.88
C ARG A 364 -3.58 9.80 22.33
N GLU A 365 -3.76 10.68 21.36
CA GLU A 365 -5.05 10.95 20.76
C GLU A 365 -4.88 11.37 19.30
N VAL A 366 -5.77 10.89 18.42
CA VAL A 366 -6.01 11.48 17.11
C VAL A 366 -7.47 11.84 16.98
N ARG A 367 -7.74 13.06 16.53
CA ARG A 367 -9.06 13.63 16.41
C ARG A 367 -9.27 14.23 15.03
N LEU A 368 -10.36 13.84 14.37
CA LEU A 368 -10.83 14.48 13.15
C LEU A 368 -11.81 15.60 13.51
N CYS A 369 -11.63 16.78 12.94
CA CYS A 369 -12.51 17.94 13.12
C CYS A 369 -13.16 18.32 11.78
N GLY A 370 -14.49 18.32 11.72
CA GLY A 370 -15.29 18.74 10.56
C GLY A 370 -15.91 20.14 10.74
N PRO A 371 -16.81 20.54 9.82
CA PRO A 371 -17.50 21.82 9.90
C PRO A 371 -18.38 21.94 11.17
N GLY A 372 -18.50 23.16 11.72
CA GLY A 372 -19.45 23.47 12.80
C GLY A 372 -19.16 22.79 14.14
N ASP A 373 -17.88 22.74 14.54
CA ASP A 373 -17.39 22.11 15.78
C ASP A 373 -17.63 20.60 15.90
N ALA A 374 -17.92 19.92 14.78
CA ALA A 374 -18.00 18.46 14.76
C ALA A 374 -16.61 17.87 15.01
N GLU A 375 -16.44 17.15 16.12
CA GLU A 375 -15.19 16.48 16.47
C GLU A 375 -15.39 14.99 16.71
N ARG A 376 -14.44 14.17 16.25
CA ARG A 376 -14.42 12.73 16.46
C ARG A 376 -13.02 12.29 16.87
N VAL A 377 -12.92 11.71 18.06
CA VAL A 377 -11.72 10.95 18.45
C VAL A 377 -11.71 9.63 17.69
N ILE A 378 -10.68 9.41 16.89
CA ILE A 378 -10.51 8.19 16.08
C ILE A 378 -9.43 7.27 16.65
N ILE A 379 -8.48 7.78 17.42
CA ILE A 379 -7.46 6.98 18.11
C ILE A 379 -7.33 7.49 19.55
N ARG A 380 -7.24 6.57 20.51
CA ARG A 380 -6.88 6.87 21.91
C ARG A 380 -5.88 5.85 22.42
N ASN A 381 -4.74 6.32 22.91
CA ASN A 381 -3.62 5.51 23.40
C ASN A 381 -3.22 4.41 22.40
N GLY A 382 -3.07 4.77 21.13
CA GLY A 382 -2.70 3.86 20.04
C GLY A 382 -3.81 2.94 19.54
N VAL A 383 -5.03 3.00 20.08
CA VAL A 383 -6.15 2.12 19.69
C VAL A 383 -7.24 2.89 18.96
N PHE A 384 -7.72 2.35 17.84
CA PHE A 384 -8.83 2.95 17.09
C PHE A 384 -10.14 2.99 17.91
N CYS A 385 -10.87 4.09 17.79
CA CYS A 385 -12.14 4.33 18.47
C CYS A 385 -13.31 4.27 17.47
N GLY A 386 -14.36 3.54 17.80
CA GLY A 386 -15.61 3.53 17.02
C GLY A 386 -15.56 2.75 15.70
N LEU A 387 -14.54 1.91 15.48
CA LEU A 387 -14.45 1.05 14.30
C LEU A 387 -15.18 -0.28 14.45
N HIS A 388 -15.35 -0.78 15.67
CA HIS A 388 -16.10 -1.99 15.93
C HIS A 388 -17.60 -1.72 15.79
N ALA A 389 -18.34 -2.66 15.18
CA ALA A 389 -19.79 -2.61 15.26
C ALA A 389 -20.20 -2.72 16.73
N ASP A 390 -21.15 -1.89 17.17
CA ASP A 390 -21.78 -2.06 18.48
C ASP A 390 -22.35 -3.49 18.53
N ALA A 391 -21.84 -4.31 19.45
CA ALA A 391 -22.19 -5.72 19.59
C ALA A 391 -23.61 -5.93 20.13
#